data_AF-A0A0Q5VC25-F1
#
_entry.id   AF-A0A0Q5VC25-F1
#
_cell.length_a   1.000
_cell.length_b   1.000
_cell.length_c   1.000
_cell.angle_alpha   90.00
_cell.angle_beta   90.00
_cell.angle_gamma   90.00
#
_symmetry.space_group_name_H-M   'P 1'
#
loop_
_entity.id
_entity.type
_entity.pdbx_description
1 polymer ?
#
loop_
_entity_poly.entity_id
_entity_poly.type
_entity_poly.pdbx_seq_one_letter_code
_entity_poly.pdbx_strand_id
1 'polypeptide(L)'
;MLLITCPVTHSDQLVADRRVRPVADPRTRPGVVAVAVGCPCGQSHVYLTGRRIEEARARLSCTARGRAPQPAGARRADSPVPA
;
A
#
# COMPACT_ATOMS: atom_id res chain seq x y z
N MET A 1 1.58 -18.22 6.24
CA MET A 1 0.24 -17.63 6.06
C MET A 1 0.45 -16.19 5.65
N LEU A 2 -0.21 -15.71 4.60
CA LEU A 2 -0.01 -14.38 4.02
C LEU A 2 -1.31 -13.56 4.11
N LEU A 3 -1.24 -12.37 4.70
CA LEU A 3 -2.34 -11.41 4.69
C LEU A 3 -2.26 -10.57 3.41
N ILE A 4 -3.33 -10.55 2.64
CA ILE A 4 -3.44 -9.74 1.42
C ILE A 4 -4.75 -8.96 1.41
N THR A 5 -4.74 -7.78 0.80
CA THR A 5 -5.99 -7.08 0.47
C THR A 5 -6.44 -7.55 -0.91
N CYS A 6 -7.66 -8.08 -1.01
CA CYS A 6 -8.23 -8.47 -2.28
C CYS A 6 -8.50 -7.21 -3.13
N PRO A 7 -7.96 -7.06 -4.35
CA PRO A 7 -8.21 -5.90 -5.19
C PRO A 7 -9.65 -5.81 -5.72
N VAL A 8 -10.42 -6.89 -5.61
CA VAL A 8 -11.82 -6.95 -6.08
C VAL A 8 -12.77 -6.58 -4.95
N THR A 9 -12.65 -7.23 -3.79
CA THR A 9 -13.57 -7.02 -2.67
C THR A 9 -13.07 -5.99 -1.66
N HIS A 10 -11.84 -5.52 -1.81
CA HIS A 10 -11.14 -4.62 -0.88
C HIS A 10 -11.08 -5.13 0.58
N SER A 11 -11.33 -6.42 0.79
CA SER A 11 -11.29 -7.05 2.10
C SER A 11 -9.90 -7.65 2.34
N ASP A 12 -9.45 -7.60 3.58
CA ASP A 12 -8.25 -8.33 3.99
C ASP A 12 -8.55 -9.82 4.11
N GLN A 13 -7.70 -10.62 3.49
CA GLN A 13 -7.86 -12.06 3.37
C GLN A 13 -6.60 -12.76 3.89
N LEU A 14 -6.80 -13.74 4.77
CA LEU A 14 -5.73 -14.58 5.28
C LEU A 14 -5.57 -15.80 4.37
N VAL A 15 -4.49 -15.86 3.60
CA VAL A 15 -4.27 -16.91 2.62
C VAL A 15 -3.20 -17.90 3.10
N ALA A 16 -3.50 -19.19 2.96
CA ALA A 16 -2.56 -20.26 3.28
C ALA A 16 -1.39 -20.33 2.29
N ASP A 17 -0.19 -20.65 2.77
CA ASP A 17 1.03 -20.68 1.93
C ASP A 17 0.89 -21.62 0.73
N ARG A 18 0.14 -22.73 0.88
CA ARG A 18 -0.19 -23.67 -0.21
C ARG A 18 -0.93 -23.03 -1.40
N ARG A 19 -1.54 -21.86 -1.21
CA ARG A 19 -2.22 -21.08 -2.27
C ARG A 19 -1.36 -19.95 -2.83
N VAL A 20 -0.10 -19.84 -2.39
CA VAL A 20 0.86 -18.86 -2.87
C VAL A 20 1.84 -19.57 -3.81
N ARG A 21 2.00 -19.07 -5.03
CA ARG A 21 2.95 -19.61 -6.01
C ARG A 21 3.86 -18.50 -6.54
N PRO A 22 5.18 -18.72 -6.63
CA PRO A 22 6.06 -17.76 -7.29
C PRO A 22 5.75 -17.71 -8.79
N VAL A 23 5.70 -16.50 -9.35
CA VAL A 23 5.45 -16.23 -10.77
C VAL A 23 6.76 -15.92 -11.52
N ALA A 24 7.73 -15.32 -10.83
CA ALA A 24 9.03 -15.00 -11.40
C ALA A 24 10.15 -15.51 -10.50
N ASP A 25 11.17 -16.13 -11.11
CA ASP A 25 12.40 -16.48 -10.43
C ASP A 25 13.18 -15.19 -10.10
N PRO A 26 13.63 -15.00 -8.84
CA PRO A 26 14.49 -13.89 -8.45
C PRO A 26 15.72 -13.66 -9.35
N ARG A 27 16.22 -14.72 -10.02
CA ARG A 27 17.34 -14.63 -10.97
C ARG A 27 17.00 -13.85 -12.24
N THR A 28 15.77 -13.96 -12.73
CA THR A 28 15.33 -13.32 -13.98
C THR A 28 15.02 -11.83 -13.77
N ARG A 29 14.57 -11.44 -12.57
CA ARG A 29 14.32 -10.03 -12.22
C ARG A 29 14.84 -9.73 -10.81
N PRO A 30 16.12 -9.36 -10.66
CA PRO A 30 16.71 -9.08 -9.36
C PRO A 30 15.96 -7.99 -8.60
N GLY A 31 15.58 -8.29 -7.36
CA GLY A 31 14.91 -7.33 -6.46
C GLY A 31 13.39 -7.29 -6.58
N VAL A 32 12.77 -8.12 -7.41
CA VAL A 32 11.30 -8.27 -7.50
C VAL A 32 10.92 -9.74 -7.53
N VAL A 33 10.11 -10.17 -6.57
CA VAL A 33 9.50 -11.51 -6.53
C VAL A 33 8.00 -11.36 -6.74
N ALA A 34 7.50 -11.79 -7.89
CA ALA A 34 6.07 -11.83 -8.14
C ALA A 34 5.48 -13.13 -7.55
N VAL A 35 4.37 -13.03 -6.82
CA VAL A 35 3.65 -14.18 -6.26
C VAL A 35 2.19 -14.14 -6.70
N ALA A 36 1.71 -15.26 -7.24
CA ALA A 36 0.30 -15.49 -7.51
C ALA A 36 -0.36 -16.07 -6.26
N VAL A 37 -1.48 -15.50 -5.86
CA VAL A 37 -2.25 -15.87 -4.67
C VAL A 37 -3.65 -16.25 -5.09
N GLY A 38 -4.06 -17.49 -4.77
CA GLY A 38 -5.43 -17.96 -4.94
C GLY A 38 -6.35 -17.36 -3.87
N CYS A 39 -7.02 -16.26 -4.20
CA CYS A 39 -7.89 -15.50 -3.30
C CYS A 39 -9.24 -16.20 -3.09
N PRO A 40 -9.86 -16.14 -1.90
CA PRO A 40 -11.19 -16.71 -1.65
C PRO A 40 -12.32 -16.08 -2.48
N CYS A 41 -12.09 -14.93 -3.14
CA CYS A 41 -13.04 -14.36 -4.11
C CYS A 41 -13.19 -15.20 -5.39
N GLY A 42 -12.44 -16.30 -5.53
CA GLY A 42 -12.47 -17.17 -6.70
C GLY A 42 -11.53 -16.74 -7.83
N GLN A 43 -10.70 -15.71 -7.61
CA GLN A 43 -9.71 -15.21 -8.58
C GLN A 43 -8.28 -15.43 -8.07
N SER A 44 -7.32 -15.46 -9.01
CA SER A 44 -5.90 -15.43 -8.68
C SER A 44 -5.35 -14.02 -8.88
N HIS A 45 -4.65 -13.50 -7.87
CA HIS A 45 -4.07 -12.16 -7.90
C HIS A 45 -2.55 -12.25 -7.84
N VAL A 46 -1.86 -11.45 -8.65
CA VAL A 46 -0.40 -11.36 -8.64
C VAL A 46 0.01 -10.17 -7.78
N TYR A 47 0.80 -10.45 -6.74
CA TYR A 47 1.40 -9.46 -5.87
C TYR A 47 2.90 -9.39 -6.15
N LEU A 48 3.43 -8.18 -6.19
CA LEU A 48 4.86 -7.96 -6.28
C LEU A 48 5.40 -7.80 -4.85
N THR A 49 6.28 -8.71 -4.46
CA THR A 49 6.97 -8.74 -3.18
C THR A 49 8.44 -8.42 -3.42
N GLY A 50 9.02 -7.51 -2.65
CA GLY A 50 10.42 -7.16 -2.84
C GLY A 50 10.85 -5.96 -2.01
N ARG A 51 12.10 -5.97 -1.54
CA ARG A 51 12.65 -4.92 -0.67
C ARG A 51 12.51 -3.51 -1.27
N ARG A 52 12.72 -3.36 -2.58
CA ARG A 52 12.55 -2.08 -3.28
C ARG A 52 11.11 -1.59 -3.36
N ILE A 53 10.14 -2.51 -3.41
CA ILE A 53 8.70 -2.16 -3.43
C ILE A 53 8.26 -1.74 -2.04
N GLU A 54 8.70 -2.47 -1.00
CA GLU A 54 8.48 -2.06 0.39
C GLU A 54 9.15 -0.72 0.71
N GLU A 55 10.38 -0.48 0.26
CA GLU A 55 11.05 0.82 0.38
C GLU A 55 10.29 1.94 -0.35
N ALA A 56 9.80 1.69 -1.57
CA ALA A 56 8.99 2.66 -2.30
C ALA A 56 7.66 2.96 -1.59
N ARG A 57 6.98 1.92 -1.06
CA ARG A 57 5.76 2.08 -0.25
C ARG A 57 6.03 2.85 1.04
N ALA A 58 7.13 2.56 1.73
CA ALA A 58 7.54 3.29 2.93
C ALA A 58 7.83 4.77 2.63
N ARG A 59 8.48 5.07 1.50
CA ARG A 59 8.68 6.47 1.06
C ARG A 59 7.36 7.18 0.75
N LEU A 60 6.43 6.50 0.09
CA LEU A 60 5.09 7.04 -0.22
C LEU A 60 4.25 7.25 1.05
N SER A 61 4.34 6.36 2.04
CA SER A 61 3.63 6.51 3.31
C SER A 61 4.21 7.62 4.18
N CYS A 62 5.54 7.80 4.20
CA CYS A 62 6.18 8.95 4.85
C CYS A 62 5.76 10.29 4.21
N THR A 63 5.68 10.36 2.88
CA THR A 63 5.21 11.59 2.19
C THR A 63 3.72 11.85 2.42
N ALA A 64 2.87 10.81 2.46
CA ALA A 64 1.46 10.96 2.83
C ALA A 64 1.28 11.48 4.26
N ARG A 65 2.10 11.02 5.22
CA ARG A 65 2.08 11.54 6.61
C ARG A 65 2.56 12.98 6.73
N GLY A 66 3.47 13.43 5.84
CA GLY A 66 3.90 14.82 5.77
C GLY A 66 2.85 15.76 5.15
N ARG A 67 1.92 15.21 4.36
CA ARG A 67 0.81 15.93 3.73
C ARG A 67 -0.49 15.70 4.52
N ALA A 68 -0.47 15.97 5.82
CA ALA A 68 -1.72 16.16 6.54
C ALA A 68 -2.46 17.35 5.89
N PRO A 69 -3.78 17.24 5.62
CA PRO A 69 -4.54 18.37 5.10
C PRO A 69 -4.50 19.48 6.14
N GLN A 70 -3.82 20.58 5.83
CA GLN A 70 -3.92 21.79 6.63
C GLN A 70 -5.39 22.20 6.61
N PRO A 71 -6.06 22.37 7.77
CA PRO A 71 -7.40 22.92 7.78
C PRO A 71 -7.31 24.34 7.22
N ALA A 72 -7.84 24.53 6.01
CA ALA A 72 -8.04 25.83 5.41
C ALA A 72 -9.13 26.55 6.22
N GLY A 73 -8.75 27.25 7.28
CA GLY A 73 -9.76 27.90 8.12
C GLY A 73 -9.26 28.45 9.44
N ALA A 74 -8.41 29.47 9.40
CA ALA A 74 -8.33 30.47 10.47
C ALA A 74 -7.91 31.81 9.88
N ARG A 75 -8.83 32.46 9.15
CA ARG A 75 -8.74 33.91 8.99
C ARG A 75 -8.92 34.48 10.39
N ARG A 76 -7.84 34.91 11.04
CA ARG A 76 -7.92 35.80 12.21
C ARG A 76 -8.57 37.10 11.73
N ALA A 77 -9.88 37.20 11.92
CA ALA A 77 -10.49 38.47 12.26
C ALA A 77 -9.92 38.86 13.62
N ASP A 78 -9.30 40.04 13.70
CA ASP A 78 -9.16 40.93 14.86
C ASP A 78 -7.87 41.73 14.75
N SER A 79 -8.01 42.99 14.32
CA SER A 79 -7.20 44.08 14.86
C SER A 79 -8.08 45.32 14.95
N PRO A 80 -8.32 45.87 16.17
CA PRO A 80 -9.13 47.05 16.39
C PRO A 80 -8.32 48.35 16.14
N VAL A 81 -9.06 49.42 15.87
CA VAL A 81 -8.63 50.82 15.71
C VAL A 81 -8.08 51.39 17.03
N PRO A 82 -6.99 52.18 17.01
CA PRO A 82 -7.02 53.58 17.46
C PRO A 82 -6.08 54.50 16.61
N ALA A 83 -6.18 55.82 16.50
CA ALA A 83 -6.94 56.89 17.16
C ALA A 83 -7.18 58.03 16.16
#